data_AF-A0A396I1X4-F1
#
_entry.id   AF-A0A396I1X4-F1
#
_cell.length_a   1.000
_cell.length_b   1.000
_cell.length_c   1.000
_cell.angle_alpha   90.00
_cell.angle_beta   90.00
_cell.angle_gamma   90.00
#
_symmetry.space_group_name_H-M   'P 1'
#
loop_
_entity.id
_entity.type
_entity.pdbx_description
1 polymer ?
#
loop_
_entity_poly.entity_id
_entity_poly.type
_entity_poly.pdbx_seq_one_letter_code
_entity_poly.pdbx_strand_id
1 'polypeptide(L)'
;MSRYRGPRFKKIRRLGALPGLTSKGPTVGSELKNQSRSSKKSQYRIRLEEKQKLRFHYGLTERQLLKYVRIAGKAKGSTGQVLLQLLEMRLDNILFRLGMASTIPQARQLVNHRHVLVNGRIVDIPSYRCKPEDIITAKDEQKSRTLIQNSLESAPAKNCQSI
;
A
#
# COMPACT_ATOMS: atom_id res chain seq x y z
N MET A 1 -14.94 5.37 5.98
CA MET A 1 -14.06 4.28 5.46
C MET A 1 -13.38 3.54 6.60
N SER A 2 -13.47 2.20 6.63
CA SER A 2 -12.72 1.37 7.57
C SER A 2 -11.24 1.33 7.23
N ARG A 3 -10.35 1.61 8.20
CA ARG A 3 -8.89 1.54 8.05
C ARG A 3 -8.21 1.04 9.33
N TYR A 4 -7.02 0.46 9.20
CA TYR A 4 -6.21 0.09 10.36
C TYR A 4 -5.58 1.35 10.97
N ARG A 5 -5.90 1.66 12.23
CA ARG A 5 -5.31 2.77 13.01
C ARG A 5 -4.40 2.31 14.14
N GLY A 6 -4.15 1.00 14.23
CA GLY A 6 -3.36 0.41 15.32
C GLY A 6 -1.85 0.60 15.16
N PRO A 7 -1.05 0.10 16.11
CA PRO A 7 0.41 0.22 16.09
C PRO A 7 1.00 -0.52 14.87
N ARG A 8 1.79 0.17 14.06
CA ARG A 8 2.39 -0.34 12.81
C ARG A 8 3.58 -1.27 13.09
N PHE A 9 4.51 -0.86 13.96
CA PHE A 9 5.68 -1.66 14.34
C PHE A 9 5.34 -3.02 14.93
N LYS A 10 4.21 -3.12 15.66
CA LYS A 10 3.72 -4.42 16.18
C LYS A 10 3.42 -5.41 15.06
N LYS A 11 2.95 -4.95 13.89
CA LYS A 11 2.70 -5.82 12.73
C LYS A 11 3.98 -6.15 11.99
N ILE A 12 4.90 -5.20 11.86
CA ILE A 12 6.19 -5.39 11.18
C ILE A 12 7.07 -6.39 11.92
N ARG A 13 7.17 -6.30 13.25
CA ARG A 13 7.91 -7.27 14.07
C ARG A 13 7.40 -8.71 13.89
N ARG A 14 6.10 -8.89 13.57
CA ARG A 14 5.50 -10.21 13.35
C ARG A 14 5.57 -10.69 11.90
N LEU A 15 5.30 -9.81 10.94
CA LEU A 15 5.10 -10.15 9.53
C LEU A 15 6.34 -9.90 8.67
N GLY A 16 7.31 -9.14 9.17
CA GLY A 16 8.48 -8.69 8.43
C GLY A 16 8.31 -7.32 7.78
N ALA A 17 9.12 -7.04 6.77
CA ALA A 17 9.17 -5.77 6.07
C ALA A 17 7.87 -5.48 5.30
N LEU A 18 7.28 -4.30 5.52
CA LEU A 18 6.07 -3.82 4.87
C LEU A 18 6.26 -2.37 4.41
N PRO A 19 6.87 -2.15 3.23
CA PRO A 19 7.26 -0.81 2.79
C PRO A 19 6.07 0.14 2.60
N GLY A 20 4.91 -0.38 2.15
CA GLY A 20 3.69 0.42 2.03
C GLY A 20 3.14 0.97 3.36
N LEU A 21 3.47 0.36 4.50
CA LEU A 21 2.95 0.75 5.81
C LEU A 21 3.82 1.79 6.52
N THR A 22 5.15 1.65 6.41
CA THR A 22 6.14 2.58 6.97
C THR A 22 7.49 2.35 6.29
N SER A 23 8.25 3.43 6.11
CA SER A 23 9.65 3.37 5.69
C SER A 23 10.61 3.08 6.86
N LYS A 24 10.19 3.36 8.10
CA LYS A 24 11.02 3.19 9.30
C LYS A 24 11.16 1.70 9.67
N GLY A 25 12.40 1.25 9.84
CA GLY A 25 12.72 -0.09 10.35
C GLY A 25 12.46 -0.24 11.86
N PRO A 26 12.16 -1.45 12.35
CA PRO A 26 12.11 -1.70 13.79
C PRO A 26 13.50 -1.52 14.42
N THR A 27 13.56 -0.96 15.63
CA THR A 27 14.80 -0.91 16.41
C THR A 27 15.21 -2.32 16.84
N VAL A 28 16.46 -2.68 16.53
CA VAL A 28 17.02 -4.06 16.59
C VAL A 28 17.07 -4.65 18.02
N GLY A 29 16.91 -3.84 19.08
CA GLY A 29 17.27 -4.24 20.45
C GLY A 29 16.25 -5.04 21.28
N SER A 30 15.01 -5.28 20.82
CA SER A 30 13.96 -5.89 21.69
C SER A 30 13.63 -7.36 21.40
N GLU A 31 14.31 -7.99 20.44
CA GLU A 31 13.99 -9.34 19.99
C GLU A 31 14.53 -10.43 20.93
N LEU A 32 15.55 -10.13 21.73
CA LEU A 32 16.25 -11.12 22.55
C LEU A 32 15.44 -11.64 23.76
N LYS A 33 14.48 -10.87 24.30
CA LYS A 33 13.72 -11.27 25.50
C LYS A 33 12.47 -12.13 25.24
N ASN A 34 11.94 -12.14 24.01
CA ASN A 34 10.66 -12.80 23.67
C ASN A 34 10.77 -13.84 22.56
N GLN A 35 12.00 -14.23 22.16
CA GLN A 35 12.23 -15.35 21.24
C GLN A 35 12.11 -16.72 21.94
N SER A 36 11.41 -16.80 23.08
CA SER A 36 11.08 -18.08 23.70
C SER A 36 10.08 -18.84 22.81
N ARG A 37 10.66 -19.67 21.92
CA ARG A 37 10.02 -20.70 21.10
C ARG A 37 9.03 -20.20 20.05
N SER A 38 9.55 -19.74 18.90
CA SER A 38 8.77 -19.93 17.67
C SER A 38 8.86 -21.41 17.28
N SER A 39 7.84 -22.19 17.62
CA SER A 39 7.66 -23.54 17.08
C SER A 39 7.69 -23.53 15.54
N LYS A 40 8.02 -24.67 14.93
CA LYS A 40 7.95 -24.86 13.47
C LYS A 40 6.59 -24.36 12.98
N LYS A 41 6.60 -23.43 12.03
CA LYS A 41 5.36 -22.86 11.50
C LYS A 41 4.60 -23.93 10.73
N SER A 42 3.30 -24.08 11.01
CA SER A 42 2.43 -24.92 10.20
C SER A 42 2.23 -24.33 8.80
N GLN A 43 1.91 -25.18 7.82
CA GLN A 43 1.61 -24.74 6.45
C GLN A 43 0.47 -23.71 6.40
N TYR A 44 -0.54 -23.86 7.26
CA TYR A 44 -1.60 -22.87 7.40
C TYR A 44 -1.08 -21.51 7.90
N ARG A 45 -0.21 -21.50 8.91
CA ARG A 45 0.37 -20.27 9.46
C ARG A 45 1.18 -19.51 8.41
N ILE A 46 1.95 -20.22 7.58
CA ILE A 46 2.73 -19.63 6.49
C ILE A 46 1.79 -18.92 5.50
N ARG A 47 0.76 -19.62 5.01
CA ARG A 47 -0.24 -19.04 4.09
C ARG A 47 -0.99 -17.86 4.70
N LEU A 48 -1.33 -17.94 5.99
CA LEU A 48 -1.98 -16.86 6.71
C LEU A 48 -1.08 -15.63 6.81
N GLU A 49 0.20 -15.80 7.13
CA GLU A 49 1.18 -14.71 7.21
C GLU A 49 1.35 -14.02 5.87
N GLU A 50 1.45 -14.76 4.75
CA GLU A 50 1.52 -14.17 3.41
C GLU A 50 0.27 -13.35 3.05
N LYS A 51 -0.93 -13.88 3.35
CA LYS A 51 -2.17 -13.11 3.18
C LYS A 51 -2.16 -11.83 4.01
N GLN A 52 -1.70 -11.90 5.26
CA GLN A 52 -1.64 -10.74 6.15
C GLN A 52 -0.63 -9.70 5.65
N LYS A 53 0.52 -10.11 5.09
CA LYS A 53 1.48 -9.19 4.47
C LYS A 53 0.83 -8.38 3.36
N LEU A 54 0.16 -9.03 2.41
CA LEU A 54 -0.60 -8.36 1.34
C LEU A 54 -1.63 -7.37 1.90
N ARG A 55 -2.41 -7.82 2.90
CA ARG A 55 -3.46 -6.99 3.50
C ARG A 55 -2.91 -5.71 4.12
N PHE A 56 -1.83 -5.81 4.89
CA PHE A 56 -1.23 -4.65 5.56
C PHE A 56 -0.39 -3.79 4.63
N HIS A 57 0.21 -4.39 3.59
CA HIS A 57 0.95 -3.65 2.58
C HIS A 57 0.02 -2.65 1.88
N TYR A 58 -1.07 -3.12 1.27
CA TYR A 58 -2.03 -2.28 0.54
C TYR A 58 -3.12 -1.65 1.45
N GLY A 59 -3.11 -1.95 2.75
CA GLY A 59 -4.08 -1.43 3.73
C GLY A 59 -5.54 -1.87 3.49
N LEU A 60 -5.77 -3.05 2.92
CA LEU A 60 -7.11 -3.53 2.56
C LEU A 60 -7.87 -4.13 3.75
N THR A 61 -9.19 -4.17 3.65
CA THR A 61 -10.00 -5.02 4.54
C THR A 61 -10.08 -6.45 4.00
N GLU A 62 -10.36 -7.41 4.87
CA GLU A 62 -10.49 -8.82 4.48
C GLU A 62 -11.58 -9.02 3.42
N ARG A 63 -12.72 -8.31 3.59
CA ARG A 63 -13.84 -8.34 2.65
C ARG A 63 -13.46 -7.81 1.27
N GLN A 64 -12.67 -6.72 1.23
CA GLN A 64 -12.16 -6.18 -0.03
C GLN A 64 -11.17 -7.14 -0.70
N LEU A 65 -10.24 -7.73 0.06
CA LEU A 65 -9.29 -8.69 -0.47
C LEU A 65 -10.00 -9.92 -1.06
N LEU A 66 -11.02 -10.45 -0.37
CA LEU A 66 -11.84 -11.55 -0.91
C LEU A 66 -12.55 -11.17 -2.22
N LYS A 67 -13.03 -9.92 -2.34
CA LYS A 67 -13.61 -9.44 -3.61
C LYS A 67 -12.59 -9.45 -4.74
N TYR A 68 -11.36 -8.98 -4.49
CA TYR A 68 -10.29 -9.00 -5.49
C TYR A 68 -9.89 -10.43 -5.89
N VAL A 69 -9.82 -11.36 -4.94
CA VAL A 69 -9.54 -12.78 -5.23
C VAL A 69 -10.63 -13.39 -6.12
N ARG A 70 -11.91 -13.10 -5.84
CA ARG A 70 -13.02 -13.57 -6.69
C ARG A 70 -12.96 -12.99 -8.10
N ILE A 71 -12.56 -11.72 -8.24
CA ILE A 71 -12.38 -11.09 -9.56
C ILE A 71 -11.20 -11.73 -10.30
N ALA A 72 -10.07 -11.92 -9.62
CA ALA A 72 -8.89 -12.55 -10.19
C ALA A 72 -9.16 -14.00 -10.62
N GLY A 73 -9.92 -14.77 -9.84
CA GLY A 73 -10.28 -16.15 -10.17
C GLY A 73 -11.26 -16.29 -11.35
N LYS A 74 -11.94 -15.19 -11.73
CA LYS A 74 -12.78 -15.16 -12.94
C LYS A 74 -12.01 -14.73 -14.19
N ALA A 75 -10.84 -14.10 -14.02
CA ALA A 75 -10.04 -13.64 -15.14
C ALA A 75 -9.31 -14.83 -15.80
N LYS A 76 -9.07 -14.71 -17.11
CA LYS A 76 -8.23 -15.67 -17.82
C LYS A 76 -6.76 -15.41 -17.47
N GLY A 77 -6.03 -16.46 -17.10
CA GLY A 77 -4.60 -16.39 -16.76
C GLY A 77 -4.27 -16.82 -15.33
N SER A 78 -3.05 -16.52 -14.88
CA SER A 78 -2.60 -16.86 -13.52
C SER A 78 -3.28 -15.97 -12.47
N THR A 79 -4.10 -16.58 -11.61
CA THR A 79 -4.87 -15.89 -10.56
C THR A 79 -3.99 -15.02 -9.67
N GLY A 80 -2.77 -15.46 -9.35
CA GLY A 80 -1.84 -14.71 -8.50
C GLY A 80 -1.34 -13.43 -9.18
N GLN A 81 -0.97 -13.50 -10.46
CA GLN A 81 -0.52 -12.34 -11.23
C GLN A 81 -1.65 -11.32 -11.41
N VAL A 82 -2.85 -11.79 -11.76
CA VAL A 82 -4.02 -10.91 -11.91
C VAL A 82 -4.39 -10.24 -10.58
N LEU A 83 -4.32 -10.98 -9.46
CA LEU A 83 -4.56 -10.40 -8.15
C LEU A 83 -3.58 -9.26 -7.85
N LEU A 84 -2.28 -9.48 -8.06
CA LEU A 84 -1.27 -8.45 -7.83
C LEU A 84 -1.46 -7.24 -8.77
N GLN A 85 -1.80 -7.49 -10.04
CA GLN A 85 -2.12 -6.42 -10.99
C GLN A 85 -3.30 -5.57 -10.50
N LEU A 86 -4.38 -6.19 -10.03
CA LEU A 86 -5.55 -5.49 -9.48
C LEU A 86 -5.21 -4.64 -8.25
N LEU A 87 -4.25 -5.09 -7.44
CA LEU A 87 -3.80 -4.38 -6.24
C LEU A 87 -2.86 -3.22 -6.58
N GLU A 88 -1.95 -3.41 -7.54
CA GLU A 88 -1.00 -2.36 -7.95
C GLU A 88 -1.67 -1.23 -8.74
N MET A 89 -2.74 -1.51 -9.51
CA MET A 89 -3.50 -0.52 -10.29
C MET A 89 -4.38 0.43 -9.44
N ARG A 90 -4.36 0.33 -8.11
CA ARG A 90 -5.14 1.20 -7.24
C ARG A 90 -4.52 2.60 -7.17
N LEU A 91 -5.35 3.64 -7.16
CA LEU A 91 -4.92 5.03 -7.09
C LEU A 91 -4.01 5.32 -5.88
N ASP A 92 -4.36 4.82 -4.68
CA ASP A 92 -3.55 5.03 -3.48
C ASP A 92 -2.16 4.38 -3.57
N ASN A 93 -2.08 3.23 -4.23
CA ASN A 93 -0.82 2.53 -4.44
C ASN A 93 0.04 3.21 -5.52
N ILE A 94 -0.57 3.68 -6.61
CA ILE A 94 0.13 4.41 -7.67
C ILE A 94 0.76 5.70 -7.12
N LEU A 95 0.01 6.48 -6.34
CA LEU A 95 0.54 7.71 -5.70
C LEU A 95 1.73 7.43 -4.78
N PHE A 96 1.69 6.31 -4.05
CA PHE A 96 2.82 5.87 -3.23
C PHE A 96 4.03 5.45 -4.08
N ARG A 97 3.80 4.73 -5.19
CA ARG A 97 4.85 4.32 -6.12
C ARG A 97 5.52 5.51 -6.81
N LEU A 98 4.74 6.53 -7.16
CA LEU A 98 5.22 7.79 -7.75
C LEU A 98 5.97 8.70 -6.75
N GLY A 99 6.00 8.36 -5.45
CA GLY A 99 6.65 9.17 -4.42
C GLY A 99 5.87 10.41 -3.99
N MET A 100 4.66 10.63 -4.53
CA MET A 100 3.77 11.74 -4.12
C MET A 100 3.28 11.60 -2.67
N ALA A 101 3.44 10.41 -2.08
CA ALA A 101 3.24 10.14 -0.67
C ALA A 101 4.28 9.16 -0.14
N SER A 102 4.80 9.39 1.06
CA SER A 102 5.83 8.56 1.68
C SER A 102 5.30 7.21 2.20
N THR A 103 3.99 7.08 2.47
CA THR A 103 3.34 5.83 2.89
C THR A 103 1.95 5.68 2.28
N ILE A 104 1.44 4.45 2.13
CA ILE A 104 0.09 4.22 1.58
C ILE A 104 -1.02 4.85 2.44
N PRO A 105 -0.98 4.81 3.80
CA PRO A 105 -1.97 5.52 4.61
C PRO A 105 -2.01 7.03 4.35
N GLN A 106 -0.86 7.65 4.05
CA GLN A 106 -0.76 9.06 3.66
C GLN A 106 -1.35 9.28 2.26
N ALA A 107 -1.04 8.42 1.28
CA ALA A 107 -1.63 8.49 -0.06
C ALA A 107 -3.17 8.43 0.00
N ARG A 108 -3.72 7.53 0.82
CA ARG A 108 -5.18 7.43 1.04
C ARG A 108 -5.76 8.68 1.65
N GLN A 109 -5.02 9.35 2.54
CA GLN A 109 -5.44 10.62 3.12
C GLN A 109 -5.50 11.70 2.03
N LEU A 110 -4.46 11.82 1.20
CA LEU A 110 -4.44 12.78 0.09
C LEU A 110 -5.63 12.61 -0.86
N VAL A 111 -5.94 11.36 -1.24
CA VAL A 111 -7.09 11.05 -2.10
C VAL A 111 -8.40 11.42 -1.40
N ASN A 112 -8.63 10.96 -0.16
CA ASN A 112 -9.88 11.25 0.57
C ASN A 112 -10.13 12.76 0.77
N HIS A 113 -9.07 13.56 0.88
CA HIS A 113 -9.16 15.01 1.02
C HIS A 113 -9.24 15.77 -0.30
N ARG A 114 -9.45 15.08 -1.44
CA ARG A 114 -9.65 15.68 -2.77
C ARG A 114 -8.44 16.48 -3.29
N HIS A 115 -7.22 16.06 -2.93
CA HIS A 115 -6.00 16.71 -3.42
C HIS A 115 -5.53 16.20 -4.79
N VAL A 116 -6.17 15.15 -5.32
CA VAL A 116 -5.75 14.44 -6.53
C VAL A 116 -6.85 14.50 -7.59
N LEU A 117 -6.43 14.75 -8.82
CA LEU A 117 -7.23 14.76 -10.03
C LEU A 117 -6.79 13.58 -10.91
N VAL A 118 -7.74 12.90 -11.53
CA VAL A 118 -7.50 11.90 -12.57
C VAL A 118 -8.23 12.36 -13.84
N ASN A 119 -7.49 12.53 -14.93
CA ASN A 119 -8.02 13.05 -16.21
C ASN A 119 -8.80 14.38 -16.02
N GLY A 120 -8.27 15.27 -15.17
CA GLY A 120 -8.88 16.57 -14.85
C GLY A 120 -10.09 16.53 -13.91
N ARG A 121 -10.50 15.36 -13.42
CA ARG A 121 -11.64 15.22 -12.49
C ARG A 121 -11.18 14.85 -11.08
N ILE A 122 -11.84 15.41 -10.06
CA ILE A 122 -11.54 15.08 -8.66
C ILE A 122 -11.95 13.64 -8.36
N VAL A 123 -11.01 12.85 -7.85
CA VAL A 123 -11.27 11.48 -7.40
C VAL A 123 -10.95 11.39 -5.92
N ASP A 124 -11.97 11.11 -5.10
CA ASP A 124 -11.86 10.95 -3.65
C ASP A 124 -11.91 9.50 -3.17
N ILE A 125 -11.78 8.55 -4.10
CA ILE A 125 -11.88 7.11 -3.84
C ILE A 125 -10.49 6.46 -3.94
N PRO A 126 -9.84 6.11 -2.81
CA PRO A 126 -8.54 5.41 -2.81
C PRO A 126 -8.54 4.05 -3.52
N SER A 127 -9.71 3.41 -3.65
CA SER A 127 -9.88 2.14 -4.37
C SER A 127 -10.17 2.31 -5.86
N TYR A 128 -10.10 3.53 -6.39
CA TYR A 128 -10.20 3.78 -7.82
C TYR A 128 -9.13 2.96 -8.56
N ARG A 129 -9.56 2.26 -9.61
CA ARG A 129 -8.67 1.45 -10.45
C ARG A 129 -8.26 2.31 -11.64
N CYS A 130 -7.00 2.73 -11.65
CA CYS A 130 -6.46 3.50 -12.76
C CYS A 130 -6.29 2.58 -13.95
N LYS A 131 -6.59 3.10 -15.14
CA LYS A 131 -6.34 2.44 -16.41
C LYS A 131 -4.97 2.89 -16.93
N PRO A 132 -4.37 2.11 -17.84
CA PRO A 132 -3.27 2.65 -18.63
C PRO A 132 -3.72 3.95 -19.30
N GLU A 133 -2.78 4.88 -19.49
CA GLU A 133 -3.00 6.21 -20.08
C GLU A 133 -3.80 7.21 -19.22
N ASP A 134 -4.18 6.84 -17.98
CA ASP A 134 -4.76 7.80 -17.04
C ASP A 134 -3.71 8.85 -16.60
N ILE A 135 -4.06 10.13 -16.69
CA ILE A 135 -3.24 11.26 -16.25
C ILE A 135 -3.59 11.62 -14.81
N ILE A 136 -2.61 11.54 -13.91
CA ILE A 136 -2.77 11.87 -12.49
C ILE A 136 -2.13 13.23 -12.23
N THR A 137 -2.93 14.19 -11.77
CA THR A 137 -2.45 15.55 -11.43
C THR A 137 -2.82 15.93 -10.00
N ALA A 138 -2.06 16.86 -9.44
CA ALA A 138 -2.39 17.50 -8.17
C ALA A 138 -3.43 18.60 -8.39
N LYS A 139 -4.31 18.83 -7.42
CA LYS A 139 -5.21 19.98 -7.43
C LYS A 139 -4.40 21.28 -7.32
N ASP A 140 -4.84 22.34 -8.01
CA ASP A 140 -4.14 23.64 -8.10
C ASP A 140 -4.15 24.49 -6.82
N GLU A 141 -4.58 23.93 -5.69
CA GLU A 141 -4.50 24.61 -4.40
C GLU A 141 -3.10 24.52 -3.81
N GLN A 142 -2.60 25.63 -3.24
CA GLN A 142 -1.27 25.72 -2.66
C GLN A 142 -1.00 24.62 -1.62
N LYS A 143 -1.99 24.31 -0.76
CA LYS A 143 -1.89 23.24 0.25
C LYS A 143 -1.68 21.86 -0.37
N SER A 144 -2.31 21.58 -1.51
CA SER A 144 -2.18 20.31 -2.22
C SER A 144 -0.78 20.17 -2.81
N ARG A 145 -0.29 21.24 -3.45
CA ARG A 145 1.03 21.28 -4.08
C ARG A 145 2.15 21.14 -3.05
N THR A 146 2.08 21.86 -1.93
CA THR A 146 3.12 21.79 -0.88
C THR A 146 3.21 20.40 -0.25
N LEU A 147 2.08 19.72 0.01
CA LEU A 147 2.10 18.36 0.58
C LEU A 147 2.76 17.34 -0.35
N ILE A 148 2.51 17.44 -1.65
CA ILE A 148 3.07 16.55 -2.66
C ILE A 148 4.55 16.87 -2.85
N GLN A 149 4.91 18.15 -2.96
CA GLN A 149 6.28 18.59 -3.10
C GLN A 149 7.15 18.15 -1.92
N ASN A 150 6.70 18.35 -0.68
CA ASN A 150 7.41 17.89 0.51
C ASN A 150 7.61 16.37 0.51
N SER A 151 6.65 15.60 -0.01
CA SER A 151 6.75 14.15 -0.10
C SER A 151 7.75 13.70 -1.16
N LEU A 152 7.83 14.40 -2.29
CA LEU A 152 8.80 14.18 -3.35
C LEU A 152 10.23 14.50 -2.89
N GLU A 153 10.41 15.62 -2.18
CA GLU A 153 11.71 16.02 -1.62
C GLU A 153 12.19 15.05 -0.53
N SER A 154 11.27 14.52 0.29
CA SER A 154 11.58 13.53 1.32
C SER A 154 11.83 12.13 0.76
N ALA A 155 11.43 11.83 -0.48
CA ALA A 155 11.65 10.52 -1.04
C ALA A 155 13.16 10.33 -1.30
N PRO A 156 13.81 9.29 -0.76
CA PRO A 156 15.17 8.99 -1.15
C PRO A 156 15.16 8.76 -2.66
N ALA A 157 16.06 9.43 -3.40
CA ALA A 157 16.17 9.30 -4.85
C ALA A 157 16.22 7.82 -5.22
N LYS A 158 15.08 7.27 -5.64
CA LYS A 158 15.04 5.92 -6.19
C LYS A 158 15.51 6.10 -7.61
N ASN A 159 16.78 5.77 -7.86
CA ASN A 159 17.28 5.52 -9.20
C ASN A 159 16.27 4.60 -9.89
N CYS A 160 15.51 5.15 -10.82
CA CYS A 160 14.77 4.36 -11.78
C CYS A 160 15.82 3.67 -12.65
N GLN A 161 16.32 2.52 -12.20
CA GLN A 161 16.92 1.58 -13.12
C GLN A 161 15.77 1.09 -14.00
N SER A 162 15.81 1.58 -15.24
CA SER A 162 15.10 1.06 -16.40
C SER A 162 15.01 -0.47 -16.33
N ILE A 163 13.80 -0.98 -16.57
CA ILE A 163 13.63 -2.32 -17.14
C ILE A 163 14.19 -2.29 -18.56
#